data_AF-A0A831YG98-F1
#
_entry.id   AF-A0A831YG98-F1
#
_cell.length_a   1.000
_cell.length_b   1.000
_cell.length_c   1.000
_cell.angle_alpha   90.00
_cell.angle_beta   90.00
_cell.angle_gamma   90.00
#
_symmetry.space_group_name_H-M   'P 1'
#
loop_
_entity.id
_entity.type
_entity.pdbx_description
1 polymer ?
#
loop_
_entity_poly.entity_id
_entity_poly.type
_entity_poly.pdbx_seq_one_letter_code
_entity_poly.pdbx_strand_id
1 'polypeptide(L)' 'ADGNTPLHVAVATCSLAAAAILLKHGADPNARNNQGKTPADLLNCPGMVVAFKNLLEKGDLWR' A
#
# COMPACT_ATOMS: atom_id res chain seq x y z
N ALA A 1 17.35 -5.75 -7.95
CA ALA A 1 15.90 -5.51 -7.80
C ALA A 1 15.65 -4.91 -6.42
N ASP A 2 14.78 -3.91 -6.31
CA ASP A 2 14.60 -3.10 -5.08
C ASP A 2 13.77 -3.76 -3.97
N GLY A 3 13.28 -5.00 -4.17
CA GLY A 3 12.48 -5.72 -3.19
C GLY A 3 11.04 -5.20 -3.04
N ASN A 4 10.56 -4.40 -4.00
CA ASN A 4 9.19 -3.88 -3.97
C ASN A 4 8.17 -5.01 -4.12
N THR A 5 7.24 -5.10 -3.17
CA THR A 5 6.05 -5.95 -3.31
C THR A 5 5.06 -5.33 -4.31
N PRO A 6 4.05 -6.08 -4.80
CA PRO A 6 2.99 -5.51 -5.62
C PRO A 6 2.31 -4.30 -4.96
N LEU A 7 2.21 -4.30 -3.63
CA LEU A 7 1.62 -3.19 -2.88
C LEU A 7 2.49 -1.93 -2.92
N HIS A 8 3.82 -2.05 -2.87
CA HIS A 8 4.74 -0.92 -3.08
C HIS A 8 4.50 -0.26 -4.45
N VAL A 9 4.36 -1.07 -5.50
CA VAL A 9 4.15 -0.58 -6.87
C VAL A 9 2.79 0.08 -7.01
N ALA A 10 1.73 -0.51 -6.47
CA ALA A 10 0.38 0.06 -6.50
C ALA A 10 0.32 1.43 -5.80
N VAL A 11 1.04 1.57 -4.68
CA VAL A 11 1.10 2.83 -3.92
C VAL A 11 1.95 3.88 -4.65
N ALA A 12 3.12 3.50 -5.16
CA ALA A 12 4.00 4.41 -5.91
C ALA A 12 3.35 4.94 -7.21
N THR A 13 2.47 4.14 -7.83
CA THR A 13 1.69 4.53 -9.02
C THR A 13 0.35 5.20 -8.67
N CYS A 14 0.09 5.46 -7.39
CA CYS A 14 -1.16 6.07 -6.90
C CYS A 14 -2.43 5.33 -7.33
N SER A 15 -2.35 4.01 -7.49
CA SER A 15 -3.47 3.15 -7.87
C SER A 15 -4.19 2.59 -6.65
N LEU A 16 -5.20 3.34 -6.18
CA LEU A 16 -6.01 2.94 -5.02
C LEU A 16 -6.73 1.61 -5.25
N ALA A 17 -7.25 1.38 -6.46
CA ALA A 17 -7.95 0.14 -6.80
C ALA A 17 -7.03 -1.08 -6.68
N ALA A 18 -5.81 -1.00 -7.21
CA ALA A 18 -4.82 -2.06 -7.08
C ALA A 18 -4.42 -2.28 -5.61
N ALA A 19 -4.18 -1.20 -4.87
CA ALA A 19 -3.85 -1.27 -3.46
C ALA A 19 -4.96 -1.94 -2.63
N ALA A 20 -6.23 -1.62 -2.90
CA ALA A 20 -7.39 -2.22 -2.24
C ALA A 20 -7.55 -3.72 -2.52
N ILE A 21 -7.37 -4.13 -3.77
CA ILE A 21 -7.41 -5.56 -4.14
C ILE A 21 -6.30 -6.31 -3.42
N LEU A 22 -5.07 -5.77 -3.44
CA LEU A 22 -3.93 -6.41 -2.80
C LEU A 22 -4.13 -6.55 -1.29
N LEU A 23 -4.58 -5.50 -0.60
CA LEU A 23 -4.87 -5.55 0.83
C LEU A 23 -5.98 -6.57 1.15
N LYS A 24 -7.05 -6.60 0.35
CA LYS A 24 -8.15 -7.57 0.49
C LYS A 24 -7.67 -9.02 0.36
N HIS A 25 -6.64 -9.26 -0.45
CA HIS A 25 -6.03 -10.59 -0.63
C HIS A 25 -4.91 -10.88 0.38
N GLY A 26 -4.78 -10.08 1.45
CA GLY A 26 -3.82 -10.33 2.53
C GLY A 26 -2.40 -9.83 2.24
N ALA A 27 -2.22 -8.91 1.28
CA ALA A 27 -0.94 -8.23 1.14
C ALA A 27 -0.60 -7.47 2.43
N ASP A 28 0.63 -7.65 2.93
CA ASP A 28 1.07 -6.97 4.13
C ASP A 28 1.36 -5.48 3.85
N PRO A 29 0.59 -4.54 4.47
CA PRO A 29 0.83 -3.10 4.33
C PRO A 29 2.12 -2.63 5.00
N ASN A 30 2.73 -3.44 5.86
CA ASN A 30 3.95 -3.12 6.60
C ASN A 30 5.20 -3.81 6.01
N ALA A 31 5.05 -4.53 4.91
CA ALA A 31 6.18 -5.20 4.24
C ALA A 31 7.26 -4.18 3.90
N ARG A 32 8.53 -4.49 4.20
CA ARG A 32 9.66 -3.62 3.88
C ARG A 32 10.38 -4.11 2.63
N ASN A 33 10.68 -3.20 1.71
CA ASN A 33 11.53 -3.47 0.55
C ASN A 33 13.03 -3.50 0.94
N ASN A 34 13.93 -3.69 -0.03
CA ASN A 34 15.38 -3.77 0.22
C ASN A 34 15.99 -2.44 0.70
N GLN A 35 15.25 -1.33 0.59
CA GLN A 35 15.63 -0.02 1.13
C GLN A 35 15.06 0.23 2.54
N GLY A 36 14.37 -0.75 3.13
CA GLY A 36 13.70 -0.62 4.42
C GLY A 36 12.40 0.19 4.39
N LYS A 37 11.90 0.56 3.20
CA LYS A 37 10.68 1.35 3.01
C LYS A 37 9.46 0.44 2.96
N THR A 38 8.37 0.91 3.55
CA THR A 38 7.03 0.32 3.44
C THR A 38 6.30 0.85 2.20
N PRO A 39 5.17 0.24 1.77
CA PRO A 39 4.33 0.81 0.74
C PRO A 39 3.91 2.25 1.03
N ALA A 40 3.58 2.55 2.29
CA ALA A 40 3.19 3.90 2.71
C ALA A 40 4.32 4.93 2.54
N ASP A 41 5.58 4.52 2.70
CA ASP A 41 6.74 5.40 2.49
C ASP A 41 6.96 5.76 1.02
N LEU A 42 6.31 5.04 0.09
CA LEU A 42 6.36 5.31 -1.35
C LEU A 42 5.15 6.12 -1.85
N LEU A 43 4.29 6.61 -0.95
CA LEU A 43 3.16 7.46 -1.32
C LEU A 43 3.65 8.78 -1.92
N ASN A 44 3.35 9.00 -3.21
CA ASN A 44 3.80 10.20 -3.93
C ASN A 44 2.64 11.17 -4.28
N CYS A 45 1.38 10.78 -4.09
CA CYS A 45 0.22 11.63 -4.39
C CYS A 45 -0.58 11.94 -3.13
N PRO A 46 -0.94 13.22 -2.86
CA PRO A 46 -1.75 13.60 -1.70
C PRO A 46 -3.09 12.84 -1.59
N GLY A 47 -3.77 12.64 -2.72
CA GLY A 47 -5.03 11.88 -2.76
C GLY A 47 -4.86 10.41 -2.36
N MET A 48 -3.72 9.81 -2.73
CA MET A 48 -3.40 8.44 -2.34
C MET A 48 -3.06 8.35 -0.85
N VAL A 49 -2.40 9.36 -0.27
CA VAL A 49 -2.06 9.35 1.17
C VAL A 49 -3.32 9.23 2.02
N VAL A 50 -4.33 10.06 1.75
CA VAL A 50 -5.59 10.04 2.51
C VAL A 50 -6.35 8.74 2.23
N ALA A 51 -6.48 8.36 0.95
CA ALA A 51 -7.27 7.19 0.59
C ALA A 51 -6.64 5.87 1.09
N PHE A 52 -5.32 5.73 1.01
CA PHE A 52 -4.60 4.56 1.48
C PHE A 52 -4.64 4.44 3.00
N LYS A 53 -4.49 5.55 3.75
CA LYS A 53 -4.69 5.55 5.21
C LYS A 53 -6.09 5.11 5.60
N ASN A 54 -7.12 5.69 4.97
CA ASN A 54 -8.51 5.31 5.21
C ASN A 54 -8.77 3.82 4.92
N LEU A 55 -8.07 3.26 3.93
CA LEU A 55 -8.18 1.85 3.54
C LEU A 55 -7.54 0.91 4.57
N LEU A 56 -6.43 1.33 5.19
CA LEU A 56 -5.80 0.60 6.28
C LEU A 56 -6.65 0.65 7.56
N GLU A 57 -7.24 1.81 7.88
CA GLU A 57 -8.15 1.97 9.04
C GLU A 57 -9.43 1.16 8.86
N LYS A 58 -10.03 1.17 7.66
CA LYS A 58 -11.15 0.27 7.31
C LYS A 58 -10.69 -1.18 7.14
N GLY A 59 -9.39 -1.41 7.13
CA GLY A 59 -8.79 -2.71 6.94
C GLY A 59 -9.13 -3.69 8.07
N ASP A 60 -9.33 -3.15 9.26
CA ASP A 60 -9.76 -3.91 10.44
C ASP A 60 -11.25 -4.30 10.40
N LEU A 61 -12.03 -3.78 9.44
CA LEU A 61 -13.46 -4.11 9.26
C LEU A 61 -13.71 -5.30 8.32
N TRP A 62 -12.72 -5.76 7.56
CA TRP A 62 -12.85 -6.94 6.68
C TRP A 62 -12.28 -8.23 7.28
N ARG A 63 -11.88 -8.19 8.57
CA ARG A 63 -11.51 -9.37 9.35
C ARG A 63 -12.72 -10.21 9.75
#